data_AF-A0A838D7Q8-F1
#
_entry.id   AF-A0A838D7Q8-F1
#
_cell.length_a   1.000
_cell.length_b   1.000
_cell.length_c   1.000
_cell.angle_alpha   90.00
_cell.angle_beta   90.00
_cell.angle_gamma   90.00
#
_symmetry.space_group_name_H-M   'P 1'
#
loop_
_entity.id
_entity.type
_entity.pdbx_description
1 polymer ?
#
loop_
_entity_poly.entity_id
_entity_poly.type
_entity_poly.pdbx_seq_one_letter_code
_entity_poly.pdbx_strand_id
1 'polypeptide(L)'
;ELRESLNTKWNVEVLEPRDGIGGHCLPKDTKMFINSSNTIKSKILQAAMEIDDDYREYFQNVKELDTSREEKDCDLIKALR
;
A
#
# COMPACT_ATOMS: atom_id res chain seq x y z
N GLU A 1 -6.72 16.00 4.06
CA GLU A 1 -7.11 16.99 3.03
C GLU A 1 -7.55 16.38 1.70
N LEU A 2 -6.67 15.87 0.83
CA LEU A 2 -7.08 15.43 -0.53
C LEU A 2 -8.15 14.31 -0.52
N ARG A 3 -7.96 13.27 0.32
CA ARG A 3 -8.93 12.17 0.47
C ARG A 3 -10.31 12.68 0.91
N GLU A 4 -10.34 13.59 1.87
CA GLU A 4 -11.56 14.20 2.38
C GLU A 4 -12.26 15.01 1.29
N SER A 5 -11.50 15.80 0.54
CA SER A 5 -12.01 16.57 -0.61
C SER A 5 -12.63 15.68 -1.68
N LEU A 6 -11.99 14.54 -2.04
CA LEU A 6 -12.54 13.59 -3.01
C LEU A 6 -13.84 12.92 -2.51
N ASN A 7 -13.90 12.61 -1.22
CA ASN A 7 -15.04 11.98 -0.58
C ASN A 7 -16.22 12.93 -0.33
N THR A 8 -16.09 14.21 -0.69
CA THR A 8 -17.26 15.11 -0.76
C THR A 8 -18.22 14.75 -1.90
N LYS A 9 -17.74 14.02 -2.92
CA LYS A 9 -18.58 13.53 -4.02
C LYS A 9 -19.47 12.39 -3.51
N TRP A 10 -20.79 12.58 -3.60
CA TRP A 10 -21.84 11.69 -3.05
C TRP A 10 -21.73 10.20 -3.36
N ASN A 11 -21.04 9.80 -4.43
CA ASN A 11 -20.90 8.39 -4.87
C ASN A 11 -19.44 7.91 -4.88
N VAL A 12 -18.60 8.51 -4.03
CA VAL A 12 -17.18 8.15 -3.93
C VAL A 12 -16.81 7.98 -2.46
N GLU A 13 -16.19 6.85 -2.17
CA GLU A 13 -15.58 6.57 -0.87
C GLU A 13 -14.17 5.99 -1.08
N VAL A 14 -13.18 6.88 -1.10
CA VAL A 14 -11.76 6.54 -1.07
C VAL A 14 -11.40 6.16 0.37
N LEU A 15 -11.02 4.90 0.53
CA LEU A 15 -10.60 4.32 1.81
C LEU A 15 -9.23 4.87 2.25
N GLU A 16 -8.96 4.81 3.55
CA GLU A 16 -7.63 5.16 4.08
C GLU A 16 -6.57 4.16 3.59
N PRO A 17 -5.37 4.65 3.22
CA PRO A 17 -4.26 3.78 2.86
C PRO A 17 -3.82 2.93 4.07
N ARG A 18 -3.42 1.68 3.82
CA ARG A 18 -2.99 0.69 4.83
C ARG A 18 -1.69 0.02 4.39
N ASP A 19 -1.44 -1.22 4.81
CA ASP A 19 -0.26 -2.02 4.47
C ASP A 19 -0.35 -2.73 3.10
N GLY A 20 -1.31 -2.35 2.25
CA GLY A 20 -1.60 -2.99 0.95
C GLY A 20 -2.74 -4.00 0.98
N ILE A 21 -2.95 -4.72 -0.14
CA ILE A 21 -4.02 -5.70 -0.36
C ILE A 21 -3.70 -6.99 0.41
N GLY A 22 -4.07 -7.05 1.67
CA GLY A 22 -3.81 -8.21 2.53
C GLY A 22 -4.88 -9.31 2.47
N GLY A 23 -4.73 -10.28 3.39
CA GLY A 23 -5.70 -11.36 3.60
C GLY A 23 -5.51 -12.56 2.67
N HIS A 24 -6.32 -13.61 2.88
CA HIS A 24 -6.19 -14.85 2.11
C HIS A 24 -6.89 -14.80 0.75
N CYS A 25 -8.13 -14.28 0.70
CA CYS A 25 -9.00 -14.47 -0.45
C CYS A 25 -8.66 -13.54 -1.62
N LEU A 26 -8.53 -12.22 -1.38
CA LEU A 26 -8.37 -11.25 -2.48
C LEU A 26 -7.09 -11.46 -3.29
N PRO A 27 -5.90 -11.65 -2.69
CA PRO A 27 -4.69 -11.90 -3.48
C PRO A 27 -4.75 -13.24 -4.22
N LYS A 28 -5.35 -14.26 -3.61
CA LYS A 28 -5.43 -15.61 -4.18
C LYS A 28 -6.41 -15.67 -5.35
N ASP A 29 -7.62 -15.18 -5.15
CA ASP A 29 -8.69 -15.22 -6.15
C ASP A 29 -8.35 -14.31 -7.33
N THR A 30 -7.75 -13.14 -7.09
CA THR A 30 -7.32 -12.23 -8.16
C THR A 30 -6.19 -12.85 -8.99
N LYS A 31 -5.18 -13.46 -8.36
CA LYS A 31 -4.11 -14.18 -9.07
C LYS A 31 -4.68 -15.39 -9.84
N MET A 32 -5.58 -16.15 -9.22
CA MET A 32 -6.24 -17.26 -9.89
C MET A 32 -7.00 -16.77 -11.13
N PHE A 33 -7.78 -15.70 -11.01
CA PHE A 33 -8.54 -15.13 -12.12
C PHE A 33 -7.62 -14.64 -13.26
N ILE A 34 -6.57 -13.89 -12.93
CA ILE A 34 -5.60 -13.38 -13.92
C ILE A 34 -4.91 -14.54 -14.65
N ASN A 35 -4.53 -15.61 -13.94
CA ASN A 35 -3.78 -16.73 -14.50
C ASN A 35 -4.66 -17.73 -15.26
N SER A 36 -5.94 -17.85 -14.91
CA SER A 36 -6.88 -18.77 -15.56
C SER A 36 -7.61 -18.16 -16.76
N SER A 37 -7.66 -16.83 -16.85
CA SER A 37 -8.32 -16.15 -17.96
C SER A 37 -7.41 -16.08 -19.20
N ASN A 38 -7.54 -17.09 -20.08
CA ASN A 38 -6.78 -17.16 -21.34
C ASN A 38 -7.31 -16.24 -22.44
N THR A 39 -8.55 -15.76 -22.32
CA THR A 39 -9.24 -15.03 -23.39
C THR A 39 -9.33 -13.52 -23.13
N ILE A 40 -9.48 -13.10 -21.87
CA ILE A 40 -9.62 -11.69 -21.49
C ILE A 40 -8.77 -11.40 -20.25
N LYS A 41 -7.66 -10.70 -20.45
CA LYS A 41 -6.84 -10.19 -19.35
C LYS A 41 -7.44 -8.89 -18.83
N SER A 42 -7.86 -8.88 -17.57
CA SER A 42 -8.35 -7.66 -16.92
C SER A 42 -7.17 -6.72 -16.63
N LYS A 43 -7.07 -5.64 -17.40
CA LYS A 43 -6.04 -4.60 -17.21
C LYS A 43 -6.16 -3.92 -15.84
N ILE A 44 -7.38 -3.76 -15.34
CA ILE A 44 -7.64 -3.12 -14.04
C ILE A 44 -7.09 -4.01 -12.91
N LEU A 45 -7.37 -5.31 -12.94
CA LEU A 45 -6.91 -6.22 -11.89
C LEU A 45 -5.39 -6.41 -11.93
N GLN A 46 -4.79 -6.45 -13.13
CA GLN A 46 -3.33 -6.51 -13.26
C GLN A 46 -2.66 -5.26 -12.70
N ALA A 47 -3.12 -4.06 -13.13
CA ALA A 47 -2.60 -2.81 -12.62
C ALA A 47 -2.79 -2.67 -11.11
N ALA A 48 -3.93 -3.13 -10.56
CA ALA A 48 -4.16 -3.10 -9.12
C ALA A 48 -3.17 -3.97 -8.33
N MET A 49 -2.80 -5.14 -8.85
CA MET A 49 -1.79 -6.01 -8.24
C MET A 49 -0.38 -5.41 -8.36
N GLU A 50 -0.02 -4.85 -9.51
CA GLU A 50 1.27 -4.19 -9.74
C GLU A 50 1.45 -2.98 -8.81
N ILE A 51 0.45 -2.11 -8.72
CA ILE A 51 0.47 -0.93 -7.85
C ILE A 51 0.53 -1.33 -6.37
N ASP A 52 -0.09 -2.44 -5.97
CA ASP A 52 0.00 -2.93 -4.57
C ASP A 52 1.42 -3.38 -4.23
N ASP A 53 2.12 -4.06 -5.16
CA ASP A 53 3.51 -4.47 -4.97
C ASP A 53 4.43 -3.24 -4.87
N ASP A 54 4.31 -2.27 -5.79
CA ASP A 54 5.07 -1.01 -5.76
C ASP A 54 4.82 -0.21 -4.47
N TYR A 55 3.55 -0.14 -4.05
CA TYR A 55 3.15 0.58 -2.84
C TYR A 55 3.75 -0.05 -1.57
N ARG A 56 3.78 -1.38 -1.49
CA ARG A 56 4.39 -2.08 -0.34
C ARG A 56 5.89 -1.86 -0.26
N GLU A 57 6.59 -1.89 -1.40
CA GLU A 57 8.02 -1.59 -1.46
C GLU A 57 8.28 -0.17 -0.96
N TYR A 58 7.55 0.82 -1.48
CA TYR A 58 7.62 2.19 -1.01
C TYR A 58 7.35 2.31 0.50
N PHE A 59 6.30 1.67 0.98
CA PHE A 59 5.90 1.73 2.39
C PHE A 59 6.95 1.11 3.33
N GLN A 60 7.55 -0.01 2.94
CA GLN A 60 8.65 -0.63 3.69
C GLN A 60 9.86 0.29 3.76
N ASN A 61 10.26 0.88 2.62
CA ASN A 61 11.38 1.80 2.56
C ASN A 61 11.16 3.05 3.45
N VAL A 62 9.95 3.62 3.45
CA VAL A 62 9.60 4.74 4.33
C VAL A 62 9.66 4.34 5.80
N LYS A 63 9.13 3.16 6.14
CA LYS A 63 9.15 2.66 7.51
C LYS A 63 10.57 2.41 8.03
N GLU A 64 11.46 1.87 7.19
CA GLU A 64 12.88 1.70 7.52
C GLU A 64 13.58 3.05 7.74
N LEU A 65 13.29 4.04 6.91
CA LEU A 65 13.83 5.39 7.07
C LEU A 65 13.38 6.03 8.40
N ASP A 66 12.10 5.92 8.75
CA ASP A 66 11.60 6.49 10.00
C ASP A 66 12.17 5.77 11.22
N THR A 67 12.26 4.44 11.18
CA THR A 67 12.92 3.65 12.25
C THR A 67 14.38 4.09 12.43
N SER A 68 15.11 4.30 11.33
CA SER A 68 16.51 4.74 11.37
C SER A 68 16.69 6.16 11.91
N ARG A 69 15.68 7.03 11.78
CA ARG A 69 15.69 8.39 12.34
C ARG A 69 15.44 8.36 13.84
N GLU A 70 14.43 7.60 14.27
CA GLU A 70 14.12 7.44 15.69
C GLU A 70 15.30 6.86 16.49
N GLU A 71 16.02 5.91 15.91
CA GLU A 71 17.20 5.31 16.54
C GLU A 71 18.34 6.34 16.72
N LYS A 72 18.61 7.15 15.69
CA LYS A 72 19.60 8.24 15.75
C LYS A 72 19.24 9.32 16.77
N ASP A 73 17.97 9.69 16.84
CA ASP A 73 17.49 10.67 17.81
C ASP A 73 17.66 10.15 19.24
N CYS A 74 17.37 8.87 19.48
CA CYS A 74 17.59 8.22 20.77
C CYS A 74 19.08 8.22 21.17
N ASP A 75 19.98 7.95 20.23
CA ASP A 75 21.42 7.95 20.49
C ASP A 75 21.99 9.35 20.73
N LEU A 76 21.48 10.37 20.02
CA LEU A 76 21.79 11.78 20.28
C LEU A 76 21.35 12.19 21.70
N ILE A 77 20.15 11.80 22.12
CA ILE A 77 19.65 12.09 23.47
C ILE A 77 20.53 11.42 24.55
N LYS A 78 20.99 10.18 24.31
CA LYS A 78 21.93 9.51 25.23
C LYS A 78 23.28 10.21 25.30
N ALA A 79 23.80 10.71 24.19
CA ALA A 79 25.12 11.36 24.13
C ALA A 79 25.16 12.75 24.79
N LEU A 80 24.01 13.41 24.93
CA LEU A 80 23.87 14.72 25.59
C LEU A 80 23.68 14.63 27.11
N ARG A 81 23.49 13.42 27.67
CA ARG A 81 23.32 13.16 29.10
C ARG A 81 24.62 12.65 29.72
#